data_AF-A0A932IVV4-F1
#
_entry.id   AF-A0A932IVV4-F1
#
_cell.length_a   1.000
_cell.length_b   1.000
_cell.length_c   1.000
_cell.angle_alpha   90.00
_cell.angle_beta   90.00
_cell.angle_gamma   90.00
#
_symmetry.space_group_name_H-M   'P 1'
#
loop_
_entity.id
_entity.type
_entity.pdbx_description
1 polymer ?
#
loop_
_entity_poly.entity_id
_entity_poly.type
_entity_poly.pdbx_seq_one_letter_code
_entity_poly.pdbx_strand_id
1 'polypeptide(L)'
;MTVSAIQIGLDPDLIDFSSPDFARFPGLTRQRLRAANDDNLAGLRSAGYHVDNCLIPAGQPGAEKARTALAAGKYDAVLIGAGIRLISANTLLFEAIVNAAHTTQPGCRFVFNQAAIATPDDIRRWYPDAAATVGAR
;
A
#
# COMPACT_ATOMS: atom_id res chain seq x y z
N MET A 1 -3.65 15.27 -16.02
CA MET A 1 -3.91 13.82 -15.89
C MET A 1 -4.04 13.54 -14.40
N THR A 2 -4.95 12.66 -13.98
CA THR A 2 -5.11 12.33 -12.56
C THR A 2 -3.97 11.44 -12.09
N VAL A 3 -3.40 11.75 -10.92
CA VAL A 3 -2.37 10.93 -10.28
C VAL A 3 -2.94 9.55 -9.96
N SER A 4 -2.28 8.51 -10.48
CA SER A 4 -2.62 7.11 -10.31
C SER A 4 -1.77 6.48 -9.20
N ALA A 5 -2.41 5.75 -8.29
CA ALA A 5 -1.73 5.07 -7.19
C ALA A 5 -2.21 3.63 -7.03
N ILE A 6 -1.35 2.78 -6.48
CA ILE A 6 -1.74 1.46 -6.00
C ILE A 6 -1.50 1.39 -4.49
N GLN A 7 -2.53 1.03 -3.74
CA GLN A 7 -2.43 0.63 -2.35
C GLN A 7 -2.14 -0.88 -2.28
N ILE A 8 -1.01 -1.25 -1.69
CA ILE A 8 -0.63 -2.64 -1.43
C ILE A 8 -0.71 -2.86 0.07
N GLY A 9 -1.68 -3.66 0.50
CA GLY A 9 -1.96 -3.96 1.90
C GLY A 9 -2.13 -5.45 2.14
N LEU A 10 -2.12 -5.88 3.40
CA LEU A 10 -2.41 -7.26 3.74
C LEU A 10 -3.92 -7.55 3.64
N ASP A 11 -4.27 -8.70 3.10
CA ASP A 11 -5.65 -9.19 3.06
C ASP A 11 -6.09 -9.64 4.46
N PRO A 12 -7.08 -8.98 5.09
CA PRO A 12 -7.51 -9.31 6.44
C PRO A 12 -7.99 -10.75 6.63
N ASP A 13 -8.42 -11.43 5.57
CA ASP A 13 -8.90 -12.80 5.68
C ASP A 13 -7.78 -13.84 5.62
N LEU A 14 -6.56 -13.43 5.24
CA LEU A 14 -5.39 -14.30 5.07
C LEU A 14 -4.32 -14.10 6.15
N ILE A 15 -4.62 -13.32 7.18
CA ILE A 15 -3.72 -13.02 8.29
C ILE A 15 -4.15 -13.74 9.58
N ASP A 16 -3.17 -14.34 10.25
CA ASP A 16 -3.30 -14.82 11.62
C ASP A 16 -3.02 -13.68 12.61
N PHE A 17 -4.10 -13.11 13.16
CA PHE A 17 -4.03 -12.04 14.16
C PHE A 17 -3.57 -12.52 15.54
N SER A 18 -3.53 -13.83 15.79
CA SER A 18 -3.06 -14.41 17.04
C SER A 18 -1.55 -14.60 17.07
N SER A 19 -0.87 -14.49 15.93
CA SER A 19 0.58 -14.65 15.85
C SER A 19 1.30 -13.50 16.57
N PRO A 20 2.51 -13.72 17.11
CA PRO A 20 3.28 -12.68 17.81
C PRO A 20 3.53 -11.41 16.96
N ASP A 21 3.63 -11.58 15.64
CA ASP A 21 3.83 -10.50 14.69
C ASP A 21 2.68 -9.50 14.67
N PHE A 22 1.44 -9.97 14.82
CA PHE A 22 0.23 -9.13 14.79
C PHE A 22 -0.33 -8.84 16.18
N ALA A 23 -0.25 -9.79 17.12
CA ALA A 23 -0.75 -9.66 18.48
C ALA A 23 -0.07 -8.52 19.27
N ARG A 24 1.14 -8.13 18.88
CA ARG A 24 1.87 -6.99 19.46
C ARG A 24 1.23 -5.63 19.17
N PHE A 25 0.28 -5.53 18.23
CA PHE A 25 -0.40 -4.28 17.89
C PHE A 25 -1.74 -4.19 18.66
N PRO A 26 -1.85 -3.34 19.69
CA PRO A 26 -3.02 -3.31 20.56
C PRO A 26 -4.30 -3.03 19.79
N GLY A 27 -5.27 -3.93 19.94
CA GLY A 27 -6.58 -3.80 19.30
C GLY A 27 -6.54 -3.94 17.77
N LEU A 28 -5.48 -4.48 17.17
CA LEU A 28 -5.53 -4.88 15.76
C LEU A 28 -6.43 -6.11 15.63
N THR A 29 -7.45 -6.01 14.77
CA THR A 29 -8.37 -7.11 14.47
C THR A 29 -8.59 -7.19 12.96
N ARG A 30 -9.13 -8.31 12.48
CA ARG A 30 -9.58 -8.46 11.09
C ARG A 30 -10.45 -7.30 10.62
N GLN A 31 -11.47 -6.95 11.42
CA GLN A 31 -12.40 -5.88 11.10
C GLN A 31 -11.71 -4.52 11.04
N ARG A 32 -10.79 -4.23 11.98
CA ARG A 32 -10.05 -2.97 12.00
C ARG A 32 -9.06 -2.85 10.85
N LEU A 33 -8.38 -3.93 10.48
CA LEU A 33 -7.50 -3.92 9.31
C LEU A 33 -8.30 -3.73 8.02
N ARG A 34 -9.46 -4.40 7.89
CA ARG A 34 -10.36 -4.21 6.75
C ARG A 34 -10.84 -2.77 6.65
N ALA A 35 -11.37 -2.21 7.75
CA ALA A 35 -11.79 -0.82 7.81
C ALA A 35 -10.65 0.13 7.44
N ALA A 36 -9.44 -0.06 7.98
CA ALA A 36 -8.29 0.78 7.65
C ALA A 36 -7.93 0.75 6.16
N ASN A 37 -7.96 -0.43 5.51
CA ASN A 37 -7.71 -0.55 4.08
C ASN A 37 -8.80 0.16 3.25
N ASP A 38 -10.07 -0.03 3.61
CA ASP A 38 -11.23 0.53 2.91
C ASP A 38 -11.32 2.04 3.09
N ASP A 39 -11.13 2.54 4.32
CA ASP A 39 -11.13 3.95 4.67
C ASP A 39 -9.99 4.70 3.97
N ASN A 40 -8.79 4.11 3.89
CA ASN A 40 -7.68 4.74 3.19
C ASN A 40 -7.93 4.83 1.68
N LEU A 41 -8.48 3.77 1.08
CA LEU A 41 -8.87 3.77 -0.32
C LEU A 41 -9.95 4.83 -0.60
N ALA A 42 -10.98 4.89 0.24
CA ALA A 42 -12.05 5.88 0.14
C ALA A 42 -11.53 7.31 0.31
N GLY A 43 -10.67 7.55 1.30
CA GLY A 43 -10.06 8.86 1.56
C GLY A 43 -9.21 9.36 0.40
N LEU A 44 -8.41 8.48 -0.20
CA LEU A 44 -7.61 8.84 -1.38
C LEU A 44 -8.48 9.15 -2.61
N ARG A 45 -9.50 8.33 -2.87
CA ARG A 45 -10.42 8.57 -3.99
C ARG A 45 -11.22 9.85 -3.79
N SER A 46 -11.66 10.13 -2.57
CA SER A 46 -12.33 11.40 -2.22
C SER A 46 -11.41 12.61 -2.36
N ALA A 47 -10.09 12.43 -2.22
CA ALA A 47 -9.10 13.46 -2.47
C ALA A 47 -8.77 13.65 -3.97
N GLY A 48 -9.41 12.89 -4.86
CA GLY A 48 -9.30 13.02 -6.31
C GLY A 48 -8.25 12.11 -6.97
N TYR A 49 -7.56 11.25 -6.21
CA TYR A 49 -6.61 10.28 -6.77
C TYR A 49 -7.33 9.11 -7.43
N HIS A 50 -6.75 8.59 -8.51
CA HIS A 50 -7.16 7.28 -9.04
C HIS A 50 -6.38 6.20 -8.28
N VAL A 51 -7.07 5.30 -7.59
CA VAL A 51 -6.41 4.34 -6.70
C VAL A 51 -6.94 2.93 -6.88
N ASP A 52 -6.02 2.01 -7.14
CA ASP A 52 -6.24 0.56 -7.11
C ASP A 52 -5.89 -0.03 -5.74
N ASN A 53 -6.65 -1.04 -5.32
CA ASN A 53 -6.45 -1.72 -4.05
C ASN A 53 -5.96 -3.16 -4.29
N CYS A 54 -4.74 -3.46 -3.86
CA CYS A 54 -4.11 -4.76 -3.96
C CYS A 54 -3.90 -5.35 -2.56
N LEU A 55 -4.87 -6.16 -2.13
CA LEU A 55 -4.79 -6.89 -0.86
C LEU A 55 -4.11 -8.23 -1.08
N ILE A 56 -3.02 -8.51 -0.34
CA ILE A 56 -2.16 -9.67 -0.55
C ILE A 56 -2.05 -10.54 0.70
N PRO A 57 -1.84 -11.86 0.57
CA PRO A 57 -1.35 -12.68 1.69
C PRO A 57 0.10 -12.29 2.06
N ALA A 58 0.59 -12.81 3.19
CA ALA A 58 2.01 -12.71 3.54
C ALA A 58 2.89 -13.66 2.69
N GLY A 59 4.20 -13.45 2.74
CA GLY A 59 5.20 -14.34 2.10
C GLY A 59 5.18 -14.33 0.58
N GLN A 60 5.75 -15.39 -0.03
CA GLN A 60 5.93 -15.48 -1.49
C GLN A 60 4.64 -15.30 -2.31
N PRO A 61 3.48 -15.89 -1.93
CA PRO A 61 2.25 -15.67 -2.69
C PRO A 61 1.83 -14.19 -2.74
N GLY A 62 2.14 -13.43 -1.69
CA GLY A 62 1.88 -11.99 -1.65
C GLY A 62 2.78 -11.21 -2.59
N ALA A 63 4.06 -11.58 -2.64
CA ALA A 63 5.03 -10.99 -3.57
C ALA A 63 4.63 -11.21 -5.04
N GLU A 64 4.18 -12.41 -5.39
CA GLU A 64 3.68 -12.71 -6.74
C GLU A 64 2.45 -11.86 -7.08
N LYS A 65 1.46 -11.83 -6.18
CA LYS A 65 0.24 -11.04 -6.39
C LYS A 65 0.53 -9.56 -6.57
N ALA A 66 1.42 -9.00 -5.75
CA ALA A 66 1.84 -7.60 -5.86
C ALA A 66 2.56 -7.33 -7.20
N ARG A 67 3.48 -8.21 -7.61
CA ARG A 67 4.18 -8.11 -8.90
C ARG A 67 3.19 -8.14 -10.07
N THR A 68 2.21 -9.05 -10.07
CA THR A 68 1.18 -9.11 -11.11
C THR A 68 0.37 -7.82 -11.17
N ALA A 69 -0.07 -7.30 -10.03
CA ALA A 69 -0.84 -6.05 -9.97
C ALA A 69 -0.02 -4.84 -10.46
N LEU A 70 1.25 -4.77 -10.08
CA LEU A 70 2.18 -3.73 -10.54
C LEU A 70 2.45 -3.82 -12.04
N ALA A 71 2.57 -5.02 -12.61
CA ALA A 71 2.80 -5.20 -14.04
C ALA A 71 1.56 -4.88 -14.90
N ALA A 72 0.35 -5.01 -14.34
CA ALA A 72 -0.91 -4.78 -15.04
C ALA A 72 -1.28 -3.29 -15.21
N GLY A 73 -0.63 -2.39 -14.46
CA GLY A 73 -0.96 -0.96 -14.43
C GLY A 73 0.25 -0.05 -14.60
N LYS A 74 -0.01 1.27 -14.58
CA LYS A 74 1.00 2.31 -14.46
C LYS A 74 0.60 3.25 -13.32
N TYR A 75 1.50 3.42 -12.37
CA TYR A 75 1.22 4.14 -11.14
C TYR A 75 2.30 5.19 -10.89
N ASP A 76 1.84 6.39 -10.53
CA ASP A 76 2.69 7.47 -10.05
C ASP A 76 3.10 7.21 -8.59
N ALA A 77 2.25 6.57 -7.79
CA ALA A 77 2.55 6.23 -6.40
C ALA A 77 2.32 4.74 -6.09
N VAL A 78 3.25 4.13 -5.36
CA VAL A 78 3.09 2.80 -4.77
C VAL A 78 3.02 2.97 -3.25
N LEU A 79 1.80 2.90 -2.71
CA LEU A 79 1.54 2.98 -1.28
C LEU A 79 1.64 1.58 -0.66
N ILE A 80 2.61 1.37 0.23
CA ILE A 80 2.80 0.08 0.92
C ILE A 80 2.36 0.22 2.37
N GLY A 81 1.33 -0.55 2.74
CA GLY A 81 0.66 -0.48 4.03
C GLY A 81 1.56 -0.86 5.21
N ALA A 82 1.26 -0.28 6.37
CA ALA A 82 2.03 -0.47 7.61
C ALA A 82 2.18 -1.94 8.03
N GLY A 83 1.17 -2.78 7.80
CA GLY A 83 1.20 -4.22 8.11
C GLY A 83 2.27 -5.01 7.35
N ILE A 84 2.75 -4.50 6.22
CA ILE A 84 3.86 -5.12 5.47
C ILE A 84 5.19 -4.64 6.04
N ARG A 85 5.38 -3.32 6.21
CA ARG A 85 6.69 -2.73 6.56
C ARG A 85 7.07 -2.82 8.04
N LEU A 86 6.11 -2.86 8.96
CA LEU A 86 6.38 -2.81 10.41
C LEU A 86 6.58 -4.20 11.03
N ILE A 87 6.34 -5.26 10.27
CA ILE A 87 6.46 -6.63 10.72
C ILE A 87 7.78 -7.19 10.22
N SER A 88 8.71 -7.52 11.13
CA SER A 88 10.04 -7.99 10.77
C SER A 88 10.01 -9.28 9.93
N ALA A 89 9.05 -10.17 10.20
CA ALA A 89 8.85 -11.39 9.41
C ALA A 89 8.44 -11.11 7.94
N ASN A 90 7.91 -9.91 7.65
CA ASN A 90 7.54 -9.48 6.31
C ASN A 90 8.67 -8.75 5.56
N THR A 91 9.90 -8.68 6.10
CA THR A 91 11.01 -7.95 5.46
C THR A 91 11.27 -8.40 4.01
N LEU A 92 11.33 -9.72 3.76
CA LEU A 92 11.55 -10.22 2.39
C LEU A 92 10.36 -9.95 1.45
N LEU A 93 9.14 -9.98 1.98
CA LEU A 93 7.95 -9.57 1.22
C LEU A 93 8.03 -8.09 0.85
N PHE A 94 8.40 -7.24 1.81
CA PHE A 94 8.57 -5.80 1.61
C PHE A 94 9.61 -5.50 0.53
N GLU A 95 10.80 -6.11 0.63
CA GLU A 95 11.86 -6.00 -0.37
C GLU A 95 11.38 -6.45 -1.76
N ALA A 96 10.67 -7.58 -1.85
CA ALA A 96 10.15 -8.09 -3.10
C ALA A 96 9.16 -7.12 -3.77
N ILE A 97 8.28 -6.49 -2.99
CA ILE A 97 7.33 -5.49 -3.50
C ILE A 97 8.06 -4.24 -3.98
N VAL A 98 9.01 -3.73 -3.19
CA VAL A 98 9.82 -2.55 -3.57
C VAL A 98 10.60 -2.81 -4.85
N ASN A 99 11.27 -3.96 -4.95
CA ASN A 99 12.03 -4.31 -6.15
C ASN A 99 11.12 -4.51 -7.37
N ALA A 100 9.97 -5.16 -7.22
CA ALA A 100 9.01 -5.31 -8.31
C ALA A 100 8.50 -3.95 -8.82
N ALA A 101 8.18 -3.03 -7.92
CA ALA A 101 7.77 -1.67 -8.26
C ALA A 101 8.92 -0.87 -8.91
N HIS A 102 10.14 -0.97 -8.39
CA HIS A 102 11.31 -0.32 -8.98
C HIS A 102 11.54 -0.75 -10.44
N THR A 103 11.36 -2.04 -10.73
CA THR A 103 11.50 -2.57 -12.10
C THR A 103 10.33 -2.19 -13.02
N THR A 104 9.09 -2.25 -12.53
CA THR A 104 7.89 -2.09 -13.37
C THR A 104 7.38 -0.64 -13.47
N GLN A 105 7.68 0.16 -12.45
CA GLN A 105 7.23 1.53 -12.23
C GLN A 105 8.42 2.45 -11.88
N PRO A 106 9.44 2.59 -12.75
CA PRO A 106 10.68 3.30 -12.42
C PRO A 106 10.50 4.79 -12.08
N GLY A 107 9.38 5.40 -12.48
CA GLY A 107 9.03 6.79 -12.16
C GLY A 107 8.16 6.97 -10.92
N CYS A 108 7.71 5.89 -10.27
CA CYS A 108 6.80 6.00 -9.14
C CYS A 108 7.50 6.51 -7.87
N ARG A 109 6.72 7.12 -6.98
CA ARG A 109 7.15 7.38 -5.61
C ARG A 109 6.67 6.26 -4.70
N PHE A 110 7.59 5.76 -3.89
CA PHE A 110 7.24 4.89 -2.77
C PHE A 110 6.60 5.72 -1.67
N VAL A 111 5.40 5.32 -1.26
CA VAL A 111 4.66 5.97 -0.20
C VAL A 111 4.45 4.96 0.92
N PHE A 112 4.79 5.37 2.14
CA PHE A 112 4.56 4.57 3.35
C PHE A 112 3.69 5.37 4.30
N ASN A 113 2.72 4.72 4.94
CA ASN A 113 1.91 5.40 5.94
C ASN A 113 2.76 5.83 7.13
N GLN A 114 2.64 7.10 7.54
CA GLN A 114 3.35 7.61 8.72
C GLN A 114 2.67 7.20 10.04
N ALA A 115 1.34 7.09 10.03
CA ALA A 115 0.52 6.69 11.18
C ALA A 115 -0.54 5.67 10.75
N ALA A 116 -1.14 4.97 11.71
CA ALA A 116 -2.24 4.03 11.49
C ALA A 116 -3.59 4.77 11.30
N ILE A 117 -3.60 5.82 10.49
CA ILE A 117 -4.77 6.66 10.21
C ILE A 117 -4.92 6.72 8.70
N ALA A 118 -6.13 6.45 8.21
CA ALA A 118 -6.48 6.65 6.82
C ALA A 118 -6.39 8.15 6.48
N THR A 119 -5.45 8.52 5.62
CA THR A 119 -5.29 9.91 5.21
C THR A 119 -4.73 10.02 3.80
N PRO A 120 -5.24 10.93 2.97
CA PRO A 120 -4.61 11.26 1.70
C PRO A 120 -3.25 11.95 1.84
N ASP A 121 -2.91 12.44 3.05
CA ASP A 121 -1.69 13.20 3.28
C ASP A 121 -0.43 12.40 2.97
N ASP A 122 -0.49 11.06 3.11
CA ASP A 122 0.63 10.19 2.76
C ASP A 122 1.04 10.34 1.29
N ILE A 123 0.06 10.43 0.37
CA ILE A 123 0.31 10.66 -1.06
C ILE A 123 0.58 12.14 -1.34
N ARG A 124 -0.11 13.07 -0.66
CA ARG A 124 0.07 14.52 -0.87
C ARG A 124 1.49 15.01 -0.62
N ARG A 125 2.28 14.32 0.21
CA ARG A 125 3.71 14.62 0.38
C ARG A 125 4.47 14.69 -0.94
N TRP A 126 4.09 13.88 -1.92
CA TRP A 126 4.72 13.82 -3.24
C TRP A 126 3.83 14.35 -4.36
N TYR A 127 2.51 14.28 -4.16
CA TYR A 127 1.50 14.71 -5.12
C TYR A 127 0.45 15.62 -4.47
N PRO A 128 0.79 16.88 -4.12
CA PRO A 128 -0.12 17.78 -3.40
C PRO A 128 -1.46 17.99 -4.12
N ASP A 129 -1.40 18.08 -5.45
CA ASP A 129 -2.56 18.19 -6.32
C ASP A 129 -2.80 16.86 -7.05
N ALA A 130 -3.99 16.28 -6.88
CA ALA A 130 -4.36 15.03 -7.56
C ALA A 130 -4.41 15.16 -9.09
N ALA A 131 -4.46 16.39 -9.61
CA ALA A 131 -4.40 16.69 -11.05
C ALA A 131 -2.97 16.92 -11.58
N ALA A 132 -1.95 16.88 -10.72
CA ALA A 132 -0.58 17.20 -11.10
C ALA A 132 -0.01 16.17 -12.07
N THR A 133 0.50 16.66 -13.21
CA THR A 133 1.39 15.88 -14.09
C THR A 133 2.71 15.62 -13.39
N VAL A 134 3.21 14.38 -13.46
CA VAL A 134 4.58 14.03 -13.06
C VAL A 134 5.58 14.71 -13.99
N GLY A 135 5.88 15.98 -13.71
CA GLY A 135 7.12 16.61 -14.09
C GLY A 135 8.15 16.21 -13.04
N ALA A 136 9.09 15.35 -13.43
CA ALA A 136 10.21 14.93 -12.61
C ALA A 136 10.83 16.12 -11.85
N ARG A 137 10.84 16.02 -10.53
CA ARG A 137 11.81 16.71 -9.66
C ARG A 137 12.71 15.65 -9.03
#